data_AF-A0A4Y2LA28-F1
#
_entry.id   AF-A0A4Y2LA28-F1
#
_cell.length_a   1.000
_cell.length_b   1.000
_cell.length_c   1.000
_cell.angle_alpha   90.00
_cell.angle_beta   90.00
_cell.angle_gamma   90.00
#
_symmetry.space_group_name_H-M   'P 1'
#
loop_
_entity.id
_entity.type
_entity.pdbx_description
1 polymer ?
#
loop_
_entity_poly.entity_id
_entity_poly.type
_entity_poly.pdbx_seq_one_letter_code
_entity_poly.pdbx_strand_id
1 'polypeptide(L)'
;MDENDFVIVRFPGKKKISHFVGKIEKISSSECEINFLRKRGLHSNQFIYPENVGISVVNNDDMVKKLPKQAMLGGTLRTATILTFMFDFSSFENVI
;
A
#
# COMPACT_ATOMS: atom_id res chain seq x y z
N MET A 1 -9.49 7.42 -8.88
CA MET A 1 -8.21 6.85 -8.45
C MET A 1 -7.24 7.31 -9.49
N ASP A 2 -6.22 8.01 -9.05
CA ASP A 2 -5.29 8.73 -9.91
C ASP A 2 -3.87 8.24 -9.64
N GLU A 3 -2.96 8.51 -10.55
CA GLU A 3 -1.55 8.20 -10.35
C GLU A 3 -1.06 8.91 -9.06
N ASN A 4 -0.26 8.21 -8.27
CA ASN A 4 0.21 8.59 -6.94
C ASN A 4 -0.80 8.49 -5.78
N ASP A 5 -2.03 7.99 -6.03
CA ASP A 5 -2.92 7.62 -4.93
C ASP A 5 -2.42 6.36 -4.20
N PHE A 6 -2.76 6.27 -2.91
CA PHE A 6 -2.52 5.09 -2.11
C PHE A 6 -3.78 4.26 -2.03
N VAL A 7 -3.62 2.94 -2.13
CA VAL A 7 -4.73 1.99 -2.20
C VAL A 7 -4.44 0.76 -1.37
N ILE A 8 -5.51 0.12 -0.92
CA ILE A 8 -5.51 -1.21 -0.33
C ILE A 8 -5.87 -2.20 -1.42
N VAL A 9 -5.01 -3.19 -1.62
CA VAL A 9 -5.20 -4.29 -2.55
C VAL A 9 -5.47 -5.56 -1.76
N ARG A 10 -6.47 -6.34 -2.17
CA ARG A 10 -6.69 -7.69 -1.65
C ARG A 10 -5.88 -8.68 -2.47
N PHE A 11 -5.19 -9.58 -1.79
CA PHE A 11 -4.60 -10.75 -2.41
C PHE A 11 -5.23 -12.00 -1.80
N PRO A 12 -6.02 -12.76 -2.59
CA PRO A 12 -6.56 -14.03 -2.12
C PRO A 12 -5.43 -15.07 -2.05
N GLY A 13 -4.98 -15.40 -0.84
CA GLY A 13 -4.07 -16.52 -0.60
C GLY A 13 -4.82 -17.84 -0.45
N LYS A 14 -4.10 -18.97 -0.46
CA LYS A 14 -4.68 -20.33 -0.35
C LYS A 14 -5.49 -20.58 0.93
N LYS A 15 -5.16 -19.90 2.03
CA LYS A 15 -5.80 -20.10 3.35
C LYS A 15 -6.42 -18.83 3.93
N LYS A 16 -5.92 -17.66 3.55
CA LYS A 16 -6.32 -16.35 4.07
C LYS A 16 -6.20 -15.31 2.98
N ILE A 17 -7.08 -14.32 3.03
CA ILE A 17 -6.96 -13.11 2.23
C ILE A 17 -6.00 -12.19 2.99
N SER A 18 -4.98 -11.71 2.28
CA SER A 18 -4.04 -10.72 2.80
C SER A 18 -4.33 -9.38 2.15
N HIS A 19 -4.23 -8.31 2.94
CA HIS A 19 -4.39 -6.95 2.44
C HIS A 19 -3.03 -6.29 2.39
N PHE A 20 -2.75 -5.61 1.28
CA PHE A 20 -1.50 -4.89 1.10
C PHE A 20 -1.80 -3.44 0.79
N VAL A 21 -0.92 -2.55 1.26
CA VAL A 21 -0.99 -1.13 0.92
C VAL A 21 0.03 -0.86 -0.17
N GLY A 22 -0.38 -0.12 -1.20
CA GLY A 22 0.52 0.29 -2.26
C GLY A 22 0.16 1.65 -2.83
N LYS A 23 1.13 2.24 -3.53
CA LYS A 23 0.97 3.46 -4.30
C LYS A 23 0.73 3.09 -5.75
N ILE A 24 -0.22 3.74 -6.40
CA ILE A 24 -0.41 3.65 -7.85
C ILE A 24 0.74 4.40 -8.53
N GLU A 25 1.59 3.68 -9.24
CA GLU A 25 2.62 4.29 -10.10
C GLU A 25 2.07 4.60 -11.48
N LYS A 26 1.24 3.70 -12.02
CA LYS A 26 0.66 3.85 -13.36
C LYS A 26 -0.73 3.24 -13.41
N ILE A 27 -1.64 3.91 -14.10
CA ILE A 27 -3.01 3.43 -14.34
C ILE A 27 -3.13 3.00 -15.80
N SER A 28 -3.62 1.79 -16.03
CA SER A 28 -4.08 1.30 -17.34
C SER A 28 -5.58 1.00 -17.29
N SER A 29 -6.18 0.73 -18.46
CA SER A 29 -7.63 0.60 -18.60
C SER A 29 -8.27 -0.48 -17.72
N SER A 30 -7.56 -1.59 -17.48
CA SER A 30 -8.07 -2.75 -16.72
C SER A 30 -7.22 -3.09 -15.49
N GLU A 31 -5.98 -2.59 -15.46
CA GLU A 31 -4.96 -2.97 -14.49
C GLU A 31 -4.17 -1.72 -14.05
N CYS A 32 -3.64 -1.74 -12.84
CA CYS A 32 -2.79 -0.69 -12.30
C CYS A 32 -1.44 -1.28 -11.87
N GLU A 33 -0.37 -0.53 -12.11
CA GLU A 33 0.95 -0.81 -11.53
C GLU A 33 0.99 -0.24 -10.12
N ILE A 34 1.08 -1.13 -9.14
CA ILE A 34 1.11 -0.79 -7.73
C ILE A 34 2.51 -1.02 -7.19
N ASN A 35 3.10 0.02 -6.61
CA ASN A 35 4.30 -0.08 -5.80
C ASN A 35 3.91 -0.37 -4.35
N PHE A 36 4.14 -1.60 -3.93
CA PHE A 36 3.74 -2.07 -2.61
C PHE A 36 4.64 -1.53 -1.50
N LEU A 37 3.99 -1.10 -0.43
CA LEU A 37 4.66 -0.68 0.79
C LEU A 37 4.79 -1.85 1.75
N ARG A 38 5.83 -1.81 2.58
CA ARG A 38 6.00 -2.75 3.69
C ARG A 38 5.53 -2.11 4.98
N LYS A 39 4.70 -2.81 5.75
CA LYS A 39 4.33 -2.34 7.09
C LYS A 39 5.55 -2.37 8.02
N ARG A 40 5.78 -1.28 8.76
CA ARG A 40 6.94 -1.13 9.66
C ARG A 40 6.77 -1.90 10.98
N GLY A 41 5.53 -2.20 11.39
CA GLY A 41 5.21 -2.94 12.61
C GLY A 41 3.81 -3.52 12.60
N LEU A 42 3.59 -4.60 13.36
CA LEU A 42 2.34 -5.37 13.31
C LEU A 42 1.08 -4.54 13.62
N HIS A 43 1.20 -3.61 14.57
CA HIS A 43 0.10 -2.75 15.04
C HIS A 43 0.28 -1.27 14.66
N SER A 44 1.23 -0.95 13.76
CA SER A 44 1.45 0.42 13.33
C SER A 44 0.72 0.71 12.01
N ASN A 45 0.21 1.94 11.88
CA ASN A 45 -0.29 2.47 10.60
C ASN A 45 0.86 3.11 9.80
N GLN A 46 2.08 2.62 10.03
CA GLN A 46 3.31 3.13 9.43
C GLN A 46 3.82 2.15 8.39
N PHE A 47 4.12 2.69 7.22
CA PHE A 47 4.57 1.95 6.06
C PHE A 47 5.85 2.57 5.54
N ILE A 48 6.69 1.76 4.91
CA ILE A 48 7.94 2.20 4.28
C ILE A 48 8.01 1.59 2.89
N TYR A 49 8.69 2.27 1.98
CA TYR A 49 9.07 1.63 0.72
C TYR A 49 10.13 0.55 1.01
N PRO A 50 9.97 -0.67 0.47
CA PRO A 50 11.03 -1.66 0.50
C PRO A 50 12.23 -1.16 -0.30
N GLU A 51 13.45 -1.56 0.10
CA GLU A 51 14.69 -1.19 -0.59
C GLU A 51 14.71 -1.71 -2.03
N ASN A 52 14.15 -2.92 -2.24
CA ASN A 52 13.87 -3.45 -3.56
C ASN A 52 12.46 -3.03 -3.96
N VAL A 53 12.35 -2.07 -4.88
CA VAL A 53 11.08 -1.61 -5.43
C VAL A 53 10.46 -2.76 -6.24
N GLY A 54 9.40 -3.36 -5.70
CA GLY A 54 8.61 -4.39 -6.36
C GLY A 54 7.31 -3.79 -6.88
N ILE A 55 7.33 -3.27 -8.11
CA ILE A 55 6.10 -2.89 -8.80
C ILE A 55 5.41 -4.17 -9.25
N SER A 56 4.11 -4.28 -8.96
CA SER A 56 3.30 -5.40 -9.44
C SER A 56 2.02 -4.88 -10.06
N VAL A 57 1.60 -5.57 -11.12
CA VAL A 57 0.37 -5.29 -11.84
C VAL A 57 -0.80 -5.93 -11.10
N VAL A 58 -1.84 -5.15 -10.85
CA VAL A 58 -3.03 -5.52 -10.09
C VAL A 58 -4.27 -5.18 -10.90
N ASN A 59 -5.24 -6.08 -10.94
CA ASN A 59 -6.54 -5.80 -11.55
C ASN A 59 -7.34 -4.77 -10.75
N ASN A 60 -8.10 -3.94 -11.43
CA ASN A 60 -8.96 -2.95 -10.77
C ASN A 60 -10.00 -3.59 -9.82
N ASP A 61 -10.39 -4.86 -10.04
CA ASP A 61 -11.29 -5.62 -9.15
C ASP A 61 -10.66 -6.01 -7.80
N ASP A 62 -9.33 -6.14 -7.75
CA ASP A 62 -8.60 -6.44 -6.52
C ASP A 62 -8.28 -5.19 -5.68
N MET A 63 -8.56 -4.00 -6.22
CA MET A 63 -8.44 -2.75 -5.49
C MET A 63 -9.63 -2.58 -4.55
N VAL A 64 -9.40 -2.74 -3.25
CA VAL A 64 -10.47 -2.69 -2.25
C VAL A 64 -10.87 -1.26 -1.96
N LYS A 65 -9.89 -0.37 -1.74
CA LYS A 65 -10.18 1.00 -1.30
C LYS A 65 -9.02 1.94 -1.54
N LYS A 66 -9.35 3.20 -1.85
CA LYS A 66 -8.41 4.32 -1.80
C LYS A 66 -8.18 4.76 -0.36
N LEU A 67 -6.92 4.90 0.03
CA LEU A 67 -6.51 5.43 1.31
C LEU A 67 -6.57 6.96 1.32
N PRO A 68 -6.81 7.57 2.50
CA PRO A 68 -6.69 9.01 2.64
C PRO A 68 -5.23 9.45 2.44
N LYS A 69 -5.05 10.76 2.23
CA LYS A 69 -3.72 11.35 2.07
C LYS A 69 -2.86 11.05 3.29
N GLN A 70 -1.69 10.46 3.06
CA GLN A 70 -0.74 10.13 4.11
C GLN A 70 -0.06 11.36 4.69
N ALA A 71 0.37 11.25 5.94
CA ALA A 71 1.42 12.08 6.49
C ALA A 71 2.77 11.44 6.18
N MET A 72 3.66 12.19 5.53
CA MET A 72 5.06 11.77 5.37
C MET A 72 5.84 12.23 6.59
N LEU A 73 6.46 11.28 7.29
CA LEU A 73 7.32 11.54 8.44
C LEU A 73 8.75 11.10 8.09
N GLY A 74 9.71 12.01 8.21
CA GLY A 74 11.08 11.76 7.75
C GLY A 74 11.26 11.98 6.24
N GLY A 75 12.50 11.85 5.78
CA GLY A 75 12.92 12.26 4.43
C GLY A 75 14.28 12.96 4.40
N THR A 76 15.20 12.56 5.29
CA THR A 76 16.60 12.98 5.20
C THR A 76 17.40 11.86 4.53
N LEU A 77 18.50 12.21 3.85
CA LEU A 77 19.41 11.33 3.09
C LEU A 77 19.81 10.00 3.76
N ARG A 78 19.53 9.81 5.05
CA ARG A 78 19.89 8.65 5.86
C ARG A 78 18.70 7.80 6.34
N THR A 79 17.45 8.26 6.20
CA THR A 79 16.26 7.60 6.77
C THR A 79 15.23 7.33 5.69
N ALA A 80 14.78 6.08 5.56
CA ALA A 80 13.68 5.70 4.68
C ALA A 80 12.44 6.56 4.98
N THR A 81 11.73 6.98 3.92
CA THR A 81 10.49 7.76 4.04
C THR A 81 9.42 6.91 4.74
N ILE A 82 8.94 7.39 5.90
CA ILE A 82 7.87 6.71 6.64
C ILE A 82 6.54 7.34 6.25
N LEU A 83 5.64 6.53 5.74
CA LEU A 83 4.29 6.90 5.37
C LEU A 83 3.34 6.50 6.49
N THR A 84 2.64 7.48 7.06
CA THR A 84 1.65 7.23 8.11
C THR A 84 0.26 7.57 7.58
N PHE A 85 -0.65 6.61 7.65
CA PHE A 85 -2.04 6.82 7.24
C PHE A 85 -2.92 7.00 8.48
N MET A 86 -3.67 8.10 8.54
CA MET A 86 -4.78 8.25 9.50
C MET A 86 -5.99 7.47 8.98
N PHE A 87 -5.85 6.15 8.95
CA PHE A 87 -6.87 5.22 8.50
C PHE A 87 -6.92 4.04 9.46
N ASP A 88 -8.13 3.61 9.81
CA ASP A 88 -8.31 2.44 10.65
C ASP A 88 -8.20 1.16 9.82
N PHE A 89 -7.09 0.45 10.00
CA PHE A 89 -6.85 -0.84 9.36
C PHE A 89 -7.46 -2.02 10.14
N SER A 90 -8.10 -1.79 11.28
CA SER A 90 -8.66 -2.85 12.14
C SER A 90 -9.73 -3.69 11.43
N SER A 91 -10.44 -3.11 10.46
CA SER A 91 -11.43 -3.81 9.63
C SER A 91 -10.84 -4.75 8.59
N PHE A 92 -9.52 -4.71 8.36
CA PHE A 92 -8.84 -5.53 7.37
C PHE A 92 -8.04 -6.63 8.05
N GLU A 93 -8.40 -7.88 7.78
CA GLU A 93 -7.62 -9.03 8.24
C GLU A 93 -6.24 -9.04 7.57
N ASN A 94 -5.18 -9.13 8.38
CA ASN A 94 -3.80 -9.32 7.94
C ASN A 94 -3.32 -8.27 6.92
N VAL A 95 -3.28 -6.99 7.33
CA VAL A 95 -2.55 -5.96 6.56
C VAL A 95 -1.05 -6.15 6.74
N ILE A 96 -0.35 -6.50 5.67
CA ILE A 96 1.08 -6.85 5.60
C ILE A 96 1.86 -5.74 4.87
#